data_AF-A0AAP2WKI3-F1
#
_entry.id   AF-A0AAP2WKI3-F1
#
_cell.length_a   1.000
_cell.length_b   1.000
_cell.length_c   1.000
_cell.angle_alpha   90.00
_cell.angle_beta   90.00
_cell.angle_gamma   90.00
#
_symmetry.space_group_name_H-M   'P 1'
#
loop_
_entity.id
_entity.type
_entity.pdbx_description
1 polymer ?
#
loop_
_entity_poly.entity_id
_entity_poly.type
_entity_poly.pdbx_seq_one_letter_code
_entity_poly.pdbx_strand_id
1 'polypeptide(L)'
;MTEHHVINPLSIGVDYPSLAARFRPIFQRIADGAVQRELSRTLPHEPIQWLKEAGFGAVRVPVEYGGGGASLPQLFELLIELAAADSNVPQALRGHFAFAEDRLNAPPSAGRDLWFKRFVDGDIVGCAWTE
;
A
#
# COMPACT_ATOMS: atom_id res chain seq x y z
N MET A 1 23.01 -25.54 19.88
CA MET A 1 21.82 -25.06 19.16
C MET A 1 21.84 -23.56 19.23
N THR A 2 22.39 -22.89 18.22
CA THR A 2 22.32 -21.43 18.13
C THR A 2 20.89 -21.07 17.76
N GLU A 3 20.18 -20.45 18.70
CA GLU A 3 18.93 -19.76 18.39
C GLU A 3 19.26 -18.71 17.34
N HIS A 4 18.95 -19.00 16.08
CA HIS A 4 18.79 -17.98 15.08
C HIS A 4 17.56 -17.19 15.51
N HIS A 5 17.79 -16.10 16.25
CA HIS A 5 16.79 -15.07 16.43
C HIS A 5 16.46 -14.56 15.03
N VAL A 6 15.42 -15.10 14.42
CA VAL A 6 14.93 -14.61 13.14
C VAL A 6 14.38 -13.25 13.45
N ILE A 7 15.20 -12.21 13.25
CA ILE A 7 14.75 -10.83 13.31
C ILE A 7 13.67 -10.74 12.23
N ASN A 8 12.41 -10.66 12.66
CA ASN A 8 11.33 -10.33 11.76
C ASN A 8 11.42 -8.81 11.58
N PRO A 9 11.90 -8.33 10.43
CA PRO A 9 12.01 -6.90 10.26
C PRO A 9 10.63 -6.27 10.23
N LEU A 10 10.43 -5.34 11.14
CA LEU A 10 9.17 -4.65 11.30
C LEU A 10 9.20 -3.35 10.52
N SER A 11 8.07 -3.03 9.89
CA SER A 11 7.85 -1.70 9.32
C SER A 11 7.50 -0.74 10.45
N ILE A 12 8.55 -0.25 11.12
CA ILE A 12 8.50 0.62 12.30
C ILE A 12 8.34 2.10 11.94
N GLY A 13 8.48 2.46 10.66
CA GLY A 13 8.35 3.81 10.15
C GLY A 13 9.62 4.35 9.52
N VAL A 14 9.41 5.39 8.72
CA VAL A 14 10.46 6.13 8.00
C VAL A 14 10.25 7.64 8.21
N ASP A 15 11.08 8.47 7.59
CA ASP A 15 10.80 9.90 7.50
C ASP A 15 9.49 10.13 6.70
N TYR A 16 8.42 10.51 7.40
CA TYR A 16 7.09 10.66 6.79
C TYR A 16 7.06 11.74 5.70
N PRO A 17 7.64 12.95 5.88
CA PRO A 17 7.67 13.95 4.82
C PRO A 17 8.30 13.44 3.52
N SER A 18 9.43 12.72 3.59
CA SER A 18 10.08 12.13 2.42
C SER A 18 9.22 11.03 1.77
N LEU A 19 8.60 10.18 2.59
CA LEU A 19 7.68 9.14 2.11
C LEU A 19 6.47 9.75 1.40
N ALA A 20 5.79 10.71 2.02
CA ALA A 20 4.60 11.36 1.48
C ALA A 20 4.91 12.18 0.21
N ALA A 21 6.09 12.81 0.14
CA ALA A 21 6.52 13.56 -1.04
C ALA A 21 6.54 12.71 -2.33
N ARG A 22 6.79 11.40 -2.23
CA ARG A 22 6.71 10.46 -3.36
C ARG A 22 5.29 10.32 -3.93
N PHE A 23 4.27 10.43 -3.08
CA PHE A 23 2.88 10.14 -3.45
C PHE A 23 2.01 11.38 -3.67
N ARG A 24 2.33 12.51 -3.03
CA ARG A 24 1.56 13.76 -3.15
C ARG A 24 1.33 14.24 -4.59
N PRO A 25 2.30 14.19 -5.52
CA PRO A 25 2.03 14.54 -6.92
C PRO A 25 1.00 13.62 -7.58
N ILE A 26 0.96 12.34 -7.19
CA ILE A 26 -0.01 11.36 -7.69
C ILE A 26 -1.38 11.63 -7.08
N PHE A 27 -1.44 11.92 -5.78
CA PHE A 27 -2.69 12.29 -5.12
C PHE A 27 -3.30 13.54 -5.76
N GLN A 28 -2.48 14.55 -6.07
CA GLN A 28 -2.95 15.74 -6.80
C GLN A 28 -3.52 15.38 -8.17
N ARG A 29 -2.81 14.56 -8.96
CA ARG A 29 -3.28 14.07 -10.26
C ARG A 29 -4.60 13.28 -10.14
N ILE A 30 -4.76 12.50 -9.07
CA ILE A 30 -6.00 11.78 -8.78
C ILE A 30 -7.12 12.78 -8.49
N ALA A 31 -6.88 13.79 -7.65
CA ALA A 31 -7.85 14.80 -7.27
C ALA A 31 -8.38 15.57 -8.49
N ASP A 32 -7.51 15.93 -9.44
CA ASP A 32 -7.86 16.68 -10.64
C ASP A 32 -8.95 15.99 -11.49
N GLY A 33 -9.04 14.65 -11.42
CA GLY A 33 -10.02 13.85 -12.15
C GLY A 33 -11.15 13.25 -11.31
N ALA A 34 -11.18 13.49 -9.99
CA ALA A 34 -12.10 12.81 -9.08
C ALA A 34 -13.58 13.11 -9.38
N VAL A 35 -13.91 14.39 -9.57
CA VAL A 35 -15.29 14.83 -9.83
C VAL A 35 -15.81 14.28 -11.17
N GLN A 36 -15.00 14.31 -12.24
CA GLN A 36 -15.46 13.75 -13.51
C GLN A 36 -15.72 12.25 -13.39
N ARG A 37 -14.81 11.49 -12.75
CA ARG A 37 -14.99 10.04 -12.56
C ARG A 37 -16.26 9.69 -11.80
N GLU A 38 -16.58 10.45 -10.75
CA GLU A 38 -17.79 10.26 -9.97
C GLU A 38 -19.05 10.47 -10.84
N LEU A 39 -19.10 11.60 -11.56
CA LEU A 39 -20.24 11.94 -12.42
C LEU A 39 -20.43 10.94 -13.58
N SER A 40 -19.32 10.46 -14.16
CA SER A 40 -19.35 9.51 -15.27
C SER A 40 -19.39 8.04 -14.83
N ARG A 41 -19.35 7.75 -13.52
CA ARG A 41 -19.23 6.40 -12.96
C ARG A 41 -18.04 5.62 -13.52
N THR A 42 -16.93 6.30 -13.76
CA THR A 42 -15.71 5.70 -14.30
C THR A 42 -14.89 5.06 -13.18
N LEU A 43 -14.58 3.78 -13.33
CA LEU A 43 -13.74 3.05 -12.37
C LEU A 43 -12.32 3.64 -12.32
N PRO A 44 -11.69 3.72 -11.13
CA PRO A 44 -10.38 4.38 -10.95
C PRO A 44 -9.20 3.50 -11.39
N HIS A 45 -9.25 2.87 -12.57
CA HIS A 45 -8.19 2.01 -13.09
C HIS A 45 -6.85 2.75 -13.25
N GLU A 46 -6.86 3.94 -13.84
CA GLU A 46 -5.66 4.76 -14.00
C GLU A 46 -5.07 5.23 -12.64
N PRO A 47 -5.87 5.81 -11.70
CA PRO A 47 -5.40 6.08 -10.34
C PRO A 47 -4.71 4.90 -9.67
N ILE A 48 -5.31 3.70 -9.74
CA ILE A 48 -4.75 2.49 -9.17
C ILE A 48 -3.43 2.12 -9.86
N GLN A 49 -3.35 2.23 -11.18
CA GLN A 49 -2.13 1.94 -11.92
C GLN A 49 -0.99 2.90 -11.57
N TRP A 50 -1.26 4.21 -11.43
CA TRP A 50 -0.25 5.18 -10.99
C TRP A 50 0.28 4.85 -9.59
N LEU A 51 -0.59 4.44 -8.67
CA LEU A 51 -0.21 4.04 -7.32
C LEU A 51 0.61 2.75 -7.31
N LYS A 52 0.29 1.77 -8.16
CA LYS A 52 1.08 0.54 -8.35
C LYS A 52 2.50 0.86 -8.85
N GLU A 53 2.61 1.65 -9.90
CA GLU A 53 3.89 2.08 -10.47
C GLU A 53 4.73 2.86 -9.46
N ALA A 54 4.08 3.63 -8.60
CA ALA A 54 4.71 4.36 -7.51
C ALA A 54 5.01 3.49 -6.29
N GLY A 55 4.70 2.18 -6.28
CA GLY A 55 4.98 1.27 -5.17
C GLY A 55 4.11 1.49 -3.93
N PHE A 56 2.94 2.12 -4.06
CA PHE A 56 2.04 2.40 -2.93
C PHE A 56 1.51 1.12 -2.27
N GLY A 57 1.27 0.05 -3.05
CA GLY A 57 0.85 -1.25 -2.51
C GLY A 57 1.90 -1.91 -1.60
N ALA A 58 3.18 -1.59 -1.81
CA ALA A 58 4.28 -2.09 -0.99
C ALA A 58 4.70 -1.14 0.14
N VAL A 59 3.93 -0.08 0.42
CA VAL A 59 4.37 0.98 1.35
C VAL A 59 4.62 0.46 2.77
N ARG A 60 3.90 -0.59 3.18
CA ARG A 60 4.09 -1.30 4.44
C ARG A 60 5.12 -2.41 4.39
N VAL A 61 5.55 -2.88 3.23
CA VAL A 61 6.59 -3.93 3.16
C VAL A 61 7.90 -3.37 3.73
N PRO A 62 8.64 -4.10 4.59
CA PRO A 62 9.91 -3.61 5.14
C PRO A 62 10.92 -3.24 4.06
N VAL A 63 11.78 -2.27 4.35
CA VAL A 63 12.75 -1.73 3.38
C VAL A 63 13.72 -2.80 2.86
N GLU A 64 14.11 -3.77 3.67
CA GLU A 64 15.01 -4.85 3.24
C GLU A 64 14.39 -5.83 2.24
N TYR A 65 13.05 -5.86 2.17
CA TYR A 65 12.32 -6.60 1.15
C TYR A 65 12.01 -5.72 -0.08
N GLY A 66 12.50 -4.48 -0.12
CA GLY A 66 12.30 -3.54 -1.22
C GLY A 66 11.04 -2.67 -1.11
N GLY A 67 10.38 -2.68 0.05
CA GLY A 67 9.16 -1.90 0.29
C GLY A 67 9.40 -0.49 0.83
N GLY A 68 8.32 0.15 1.27
CA GLY A 68 8.34 1.52 1.81
C GLY A 68 8.69 1.63 3.30
N GLY A 69 8.56 0.54 4.07
CA GLY A 69 8.86 0.51 5.51
C GLY A 69 8.02 1.42 6.40
N ALA A 70 6.95 2.02 5.87
CA ALA A 70 6.08 2.94 6.60
C ALA A 70 5.48 2.26 7.82
N SER A 71 5.27 2.97 8.92
CA SER A 71 4.57 2.43 10.09
C SER A 71 3.07 2.31 9.83
N LEU A 72 2.33 1.61 10.71
CA LEU A 72 0.87 1.54 10.59
C LEU A 72 0.21 2.93 10.70
N PRO A 73 0.59 3.81 11.66
CA PRO A 73 0.13 5.20 11.65
C PRO A 73 0.44 5.94 10.34
N GLN A 74 1.65 5.79 9.79
CA GLN A 74 2.04 6.46 8.54
C GLN A 74 1.25 5.94 7.34
N LEU A 75 0.89 4.66 7.29
CA LEU A 75 -0.04 4.16 6.28
C LEU A 75 -1.38 4.88 6.38
N PHE A 76 -1.94 5.03 7.59
CA PHE A 76 -3.21 5.74 7.76
C PHE A 76 -3.10 7.22 7.39
N GLU A 77 -1.99 7.90 7.70
CA GLU A 77 -1.75 9.28 7.25
C GLU A 77 -1.76 9.37 5.71
N LEU A 78 -1.08 8.45 5.00
CA LEU A 78 -1.12 8.38 3.54
C LEU A 78 -2.53 8.08 3.00
N LEU A 79 -3.28 7.17 3.64
CA LEU A 79 -4.64 6.84 3.23
C LEU A 79 -5.59 8.03 3.45
N ILE A 80 -5.37 8.85 4.48
CA ILE A 80 -6.12 10.09 4.72
C ILE A 80 -5.82 11.11 3.62
N GLU A 81 -4.54 11.34 3.29
CA GLU A 81 -4.16 12.24 2.19
C GLU A 81 -4.75 11.76 0.85
N LEU A 82 -4.71 10.44 0.58
CA LEU A 82 -5.31 9.85 -0.61
C LEU A 82 -6.85 9.98 -0.63
N ALA A 83 -7.51 9.77 0.51
CA ALA A 83 -8.97 9.91 0.63
C ALA A 83 -9.42 11.36 0.42
N ALA A 84 -8.60 12.34 0.82
CA ALA A 84 -8.86 13.75 0.55
C ALA A 84 -8.82 14.08 -0.95
N ALA A 85 -8.02 13.33 -1.73
CA ALA A 85 -7.98 13.46 -3.19
C ALA A 85 -9.16 12.72 -3.87
N ASP A 86 -9.44 11.49 -3.47
CA ASP A 86 -10.56 10.68 -3.99
C ASP A 86 -10.87 9.54 -3.00
N SER A 87 -12.04 9.57 -2.37
CA SER A 87 -12.45 8.61 -1.35
C SER A 87 -12.71 7.19 -1.89
N ASN A 88 -12.94 7.04 -3.19
CA ASN A 88 -13.17 5.74 -3.81
C ASN A 88 -11.88 4.92 -3.95
N VAL A 89 -10.72 5.59 -4.07
CA VAL A 89 -9.42 4.92 -4.26
C VAL A 89 -8.95 4.16 -3.01
N PRO A 90 -8.89 4.74 -1.80
CA PRO A 90 -8.51 3.97 -0.61
C PRO A 90 -9.57 2.90 -0.28
N GLN A 91 -10.84 3.15 -0.60
CA GLN A 91 -11.89 2.13 -0.47
C GLN A 91 -11.63 0.91 -1.37
N ALA A 92 -11.14 1.12 -2.60
CA ALA A 92 -10.73 0.03 -3.49
C ALA A 92 -9.49 -0.73 -2.98
N LEU A 93 -8.58 -0.05 -2.28
CA LEU A 93 -7.32 -0.62 -1.77
C LEU A 93 -7.44 -1.26 -0.38
N ARG A 94 -8.55 -1.06 0.35
CA ARG A 94 -8.69 -1.53 1.75
C ARG A 94 -8.40 -3.03 1.92
N GLY A 95 -8.85 -3.86 0.96
CA GLY A 95 -8.68 -5.31 1.01
C GLY A 95 -7.23 -5.72 0.79
N HIS A 96 -6.53 -5.00 -0.08
CA HIS A 96 -5.11 -5.20 -0.28
C HIS A 96 -4.32 -4.91 1.00
N PHE A 97 -4.56 -3.78 1.68
CA PHE A 97 -3.84 -3.44 2.90
C PHE A 97 -4.19 -4.37 4.08
N ALA A 98 -5.44 -4.82 4.20
CA ALA A 98 -5.78 -5.86 5.18
C ALA A 98 -4.95 -7.14 4.94
N PHE A 99 -4.90 -7.62 3.69
CA PHE A 99 -4.12 -8.80 3.35
C PHE A 99 -2.61 -8.59 3.50
N ALA A 100 -2.09 -7.40 3.17
CA ALA A 100 -0.69 -7.05 3.38
C ALA A 100 -0.32 -7.09 4.86
N GLU A 101 -1.15 -6.53 5.74
CA GLU A 101 -0.94 -6.61 7.19
C GLU A 101 -1.01 -8.05 7.71
N ASP A 102 -1.89 -8.90 7.17
CA ASP A 102 -1.89 -10.33 7.50
C ASP A 102 -0.56 -10.99 7.14
N ARG A 103 0.05 -10.63 5.99
CA ARG A 103 1.37 -11.16 5.60
C ARG A 103 2.48 -10.61 6.50
N LEU A 104 2.43 -9.34 6.88
CA LEU A 104 3.40 -8.73 7.81
C LEU A 104 3.39 -9.40 9.18
N ASN A 105 2.21 -9.76 9.69
CA ASN A 105 2.04 -10.41 10.99
C ASN A 105 2.28 -11.93 10.96
N ALA A 106 2.46 -12.53 9.78
CA ALA A 106 2.77 -13.95 9.65
C ALA A 106 4.25 -14.24 10.00
N PRO A 107 4.55 -15.43 10.55
CA PRO A 107 5.92 -15.88 10.72
C PRO A 107 6.70 -15.86 9.38
N PRO A 108 8.03 -15.59 9.43
CA PRO A 108 8.89 -15.71 8.26
C PRO A 108 8.72 -17.04 7.53
N SER A 109 8.42 -16.96 6.24
CA SER A 109 8.19 -18.12 5.39
C SER A 109 8.33 -17.75 3.91
N ALA A 110 8.64 -18.74 3.07
CA ALA A 110 8.72 -18.54 1.62
C ALA A 110 7.41 -18.00 1.03
N GLY A 111 6.26 -18.39 1.59
CA GLY A 111 4.96 -17.89 1.15
C GLY A 111 4.76 -16.41 1.48
N ARG A 112 5.20 -15.95 2.66
CA ARG A 112 5.19 -14.54 3.03
C ARG A 112 6.10 -13.72 2.12
N ASP A 113 7.33 -14.17 1.94
CA ASP A 113 8.35 -13.46 1.17
C ASP A 113 7.97 -13.38 -0.32
N LEU A 114 7.29 -14.40 -0.85
CA LEU A 114 6.67 -14.35 -2.18
C LEU A 114 5.65 -13.21 -2.30
N TRP A 115 4.78 -13.03 -1.30
CA TRP A 115 3.80 -11.95 -1.33
C TRP A 115 4.44 -10.57 -1.22
N PHE A 116 5.48 -10.40 -0.39
CA PHE A 116 6.26 -9.16 -0.35
C PHE A 116 6.86 -8.84 -1.71
N LYS A 117 7.49 -9.83 -2.35
CA LYS A 117 8.03 -9.67 -3.71
C LYS A 117 6.95 -9.20 -4.68
N ARG A 118 5.78 -9.84 -4.67
CA ARG A 118 4.65 -9.47 -5.55
C ARG A 118 4.19 -8.03 -5.32
N PHE A 119 4.03 -7.59 -4.07
CA PHE A 119 3.64 -6.21 -3.78
C PHE A 119 4.69 -5.20 -4.27
N VAL A 120 5.98 -5.51 -4.09
CA VAL A 120 7.09 -4.68 -4.55
C VAL A 120 7.14 -4.63 -6.08
N ASP A 121 6.84 -5.74 -6.76
CA ASP A 121 6.72 -5.83 -8.22
C ASP A 121 5.41 -5.16 -8.74
N GLY A 122 4.58 -4.62 -7.85
CA GLY A 122 3.40 -3.80 -8.18
C GLY A 122 2.07 -4.54 -8.16
N ASP A 123 2.03 -5.82 -7.79
CA ASP A 123 0.78 -6.57 -7.66
C ASP A 123 -0.08 -6.05 -6.49
N ILE A 124 -1.39 -6.06 -6.68
CA ILE A 124 -2.39 -5.75 -5.65
C ILE A 124 -3.37 -6.91 -5.50
N VAL A 125 -3.93 -7.06 -4.30
CA VAL A 125 -4.91 -8.11 -3.99
C VAL A 125 -6.30 -7.48 -3.91
N GLY A 126 -7.25 -8.04 -4.67
CA GLY A 126 -8.66 -7.68 -4.58
C GLY A 126 -9.34 -8.30 -3.35
N CYS A 127 -10.42 -7.67 -2.89
CA CYS A 127 -11.27 -8.20 -1.82
C CYS A 127 -12.41 -9.04 -2.42
N ALA A 128 -12.52 -10.32 -2.04
CA ALA A 128 -13.62 -11.21 -2.43
C ALA A 128 -14.09 -12.03 -1.22
N TRP A 129 -14.75 -11.35 -0.26
CA TRP A 129 -15.12 -11.93 1.04
C TRP A 129 -16.65 -12.04 1.25
N THR A 130 -17.44 -11.26 0.51
CA THR A 130 -18.90 -11.20 0.66
C THR A 130 -19.58 -12.12 -0.35
N GLU A 131 -20.56 -12.89 0.12
CA GLU A 131 -21.39 -13.85 -0.65
C GLU A 131 -22.82 -13.34 -0.81
#